data_AF-A0A089KIL2-F1
#
_entry.id   AF-A0A089KIL2-F1
#
_cell.length_a   1.000
_cell.length_b   1.000
_cell.length_c   1.000
_cell.angle_alpha   90.00
_cell.angle_beta   90.00
_cell.angle_gamma   90.00
#
_symmetry.space_group_name_H-M   'P 1'
#
loop_
_entity.id
_entity.type
_entity.pdbx_description
1 polymer ?
#
loop_
_entity_poly.entity_id
_entity_poly.type
_entity_poly.pdbx_seq_one_letter_code
_entity_poly.pdbx_strand_id
1 'polypeptide(L)'
;MSLNDVTKLLAEHKLIFTEASTANPATIICPAAAAQVTLIFPLTYQTLHVYEFEDSQDLADEREELLGRFEEAYFDAEVAEIIHNNVYMVTAKDSEEEESELERQIREALHAN
;
A
#
# COMPACT_ATOMS: atom_id res chain seq x y z
N MET A 1 -8.44 -0.60 11.36
CA MET A 1 -8.27 -1.89 10.66
C MET A 1 -6.81 -2.23 10.83
N SER A 2 -6.45 -3.48 11.12
CA SER A 2 -5.04 -3.86 11.24
C SER A 2 -4.47 -4.32 9.89
N LEU A 3 -3.14 -4.35 9.76
CA LEU A 3 -2.45 -4.93 8.61
C LEU A 3 -2.86 -6.39 8.37
N ASN A 4 -3.08 -7.15 9.45
CA ASN A 4 -3.58 -8.53 9.36
C ASN A 4 -5.01 -8.61 8.80
N ASP A 5 -5.84 -7.59 9.05
CA ASP A 5 -7.17 -7.53 8.46
C ASP A 5 -7.08 -7.23 6.96
N VAL A 6 -6.13 -6.38 6.54
CA VAL A 6 -5.87 -6.12 5.11
C VAL A 6 -5.42 -7.41 4.41
N THR A 7 -4.43 -8.13 4.93
CA THR A 7 -3.95 -9.36 4.27
C THR A 7 -5.04 -10.43 4.19
N LYS A 8 -5.85 -10.60 5.24
CA LYS A 8 -7.02 -11.49 5.21
C LYS A 8 -8.03 -11.06 4.15
N LEU A 9 -8.37 -9.77 4.10
CA LEU A 9 -9.34 -9.22 3.17
C LEU A 9 -8.94 -9.48 1.71
N LEU A 10 -7.67 -9.23 1.39
CA LEU A 10 -7.13 -9.46 0.05
C LEU A 10 -7.15 -10.96 -0.30
N ALA A 11 -6.84 -11.83 0.67
CA ALA A 11 -6.90 -13.28 0.48
C ALA A 11 -8.35 -13.80 0.28
N GLU A 12 -9.32 -13.26 1.02
CA GLU A 12 -10.75 -13.58 0.86
C GLU A 12 -11.28 -13.21 -0.53
N HIS A 13 -10.78 -12.09 -1.08
CA HIS A 13 -11.05 -11.66 -2.45
C HIS A 13 -10.20 -12.39 -3.51
N LYS A 14 -9.42 -13.40 -3.10
CA LYS A 14 -8.59 -14.26 -3.96
C LYS A 14 -7.49 -13.52 -4.70
N LEU A 15 -7.02 -12.38 -4.19
CA LEU A 15 -5.82 -11.76 -4.73
C LEU A 15 -4.60 -12.61 -4.35
N ILE A 16 -3.77 -12.92 -5.35
CA ILE A 16 -2.56 -13.72 -5.16
C ILE A 16 -1.41 -12.77 -4.84
N PHE A 17 -0.83 -12.90 -3.66
CA PHE A 17 0.32 -12.10 -3.23
C PHE A 17 1.31 -12.89 -2.39
N THR A 18 2.51 -12.34 -2.21
CA THR A 18 3.52 -12.82 -1.27
C THR A 18 4.00 -11.67 -0.40
N GLU A 19 4.14 -11.91 0.90
CA GLU A 19 4.69 -10.92 1.83
C GLU A 19 6.21 -10.83 1.69
N ALA A 20 6.71 -9.61 1.59
CA ALA A 20 8.13 -9.27 1.47
C ALA A 20 8.61 -8.44 2.68
N SER A 21 8.18 -8.81 3.89
CA SER A 21 8.45 -8.07 5.13
C SER A 21 9.93 -7.82 5.45
N THR A 22 10.85 -8.65 4.92
CA THR A 22 12.30 -8.53 5.11
C THR A 22 13.04 -7.82 3.97
N ALA A 23 12.33 -7.34 2.93
CA ALA A 23 12.93 -6.88 1.68
C ALA A 23 12.49 -5.47 1.25
N ASN A 24 11.87 -4.69 2.14
CA ASN A 24 11.52 -3.31 1.83
C ASN A 24 12.80 -2.51 1.56
N PRO A 25 12.90 -1.79 0.43
CA PRO A 25 13.94 -0.79 0.24
C PRO A 25 13.98 0.12 1.46
N ALA A 26 15.17 0.36 2.01
CA ALA A 26 15.32 1.19 3.22
C ALA A 26 14.72 2.60 3.05
N THR A 27 14.62 3.08 1.81
CA THR A 27 14.05 4.37 1.43
C THR A 27 12.56 4.51 1.72
N ILE A 28 11.80 3.41 1.77
CA ILE A 28 10.34 3.43 1.97
C ILE A 28 9.93 2.84 3.32
N ILE A 29 10.87 2.66 4.25
CA ILE A 29 10.56 2.29 5.63
C ILE A 29 10.01 3.50 6.38
N CYS A 30 8.87 3.35 7.05
CA CYS A 30 8.32 4.36 7.96
C CYS A 30 8.56 3.91 9.41
N PRO A 31 9.50 4.53 10.15
CA PRO A 31 9.76 4.16 11.54
C PRO A 31 8.59 4.44 12.50
N ALA A 32 7.71 5.37 12.14
CA ALA A 32 6.53 5.73 12.94
C ALA A 32 5.35 4.76 12.73
N ALA A 33 5.38 3.91 11.69
CA ALA A 33 4.35 2.91 11.49
C ALA A 33 4.43 1.83 12.58
N ALA A 34 3.29 1.52 13.21
CA ALA A 34 3.17 0.45 14.20
C ALA A 34 3.45 -0.94 13.57
N ALA A 35 3.04 -1.11 12.32
CA ALA A 35 3.39 -2.25 11.49
C ALA A 35 3.47 -1.84 10.01
N GLN A 36 4.29 -2.56 9.23
CA GLN A 36 4.39 -2.34 7.80
C GLN A 36 4.74 -3.62 7.05
N VAL A 37 4.24 -3.75 5.82
CA VAL A 37 4.55 -4.88 4.93
C VAL A 37 4.52 -4.44 3.48
N THR A 38 5.35 -5.07 2.64
CA THR A 38 5.20 -5.01 1.19
C THR A 38 4.62 -6.32 0.70
N LEU A 39 3.56 -6.24 -0.09
CA LEU A 39 2.91 -7.37 -0.74
C LEU A 39 3.27 -7.34 -2.23
N ILE A 40 3.78 -8.46 -2.75
CA ILE A 40 4.14 -8.61 -4.16
C ILE A 40 3.00 -9.32 -4.88
N PHE A 41 2.43 -8.71 -5.92
CA PHE A 41 1.36 -9.28 -6.73
C PHE A 41 1.92 -9.77 -8.07
N PRO A 42 2.25 -11.08 -8.20
CA PRO A 42 2.93 -11.58 -9.39
C PRO A 42 2.07 -11.56 -10.66
N LEU A 43 0.74 -11.47 -10.53
CA LEU A 43 -0.15 -11.45 -11.70
C LEU A 43 -0.20 -10.09 -12.37
N THR A 44 -0.12 -9.01 -11.59
CA THR A 44 -0.13 -7.62 -12.09
C THR A 44 1.27 -7.03 -12.18
N TYR A 45 2.30 -7.75 -11.70
CA TYR A 45 3.68 -7.26 -11.57
C TYR A 45 3.82 -5.98 -10.73
N GLN A 46 2.88 -5.76 -9.80
CA GLN A 46 2.85 -4.61 -8.91
C GLN A 46 3.18 -5.00 -7.47
N THR A 47 3.49 -3.98 -6.68
CA THR A 47 3.70 -4.11 -5.23
C THR A 47 2.75 -3.20 -4.49
N LEU A 48 2.16 -3.68 -3.40
CA LEU A 48 1.44 -2.85 -2.45
C LEU A 48 2.25 -2.70 -1.18
N HIS A 49 2.57 -1.46 -0.81
CA HIS A 49 3.16 -1.14 0.48
C HIS A 49 2.05 -0.76 1.44
N VAL A 50 2.05 -1.35 2.63
CA VAL A 50 0.98 -1.18 3.62
C VAL A 50 1.63 -0.75 4.93
N TYR A 51 1.11 0.33 5.51
CA TYR A 51 1.57 0.94 6.77
C TYR A 51 0.36 1.08 7.70
N GLU A 52 0.46 0.49 8.89
CA GLU A 52 -0.51 0.61 9.96
C GLU A 52 -0.01 1.63 10.98
N PHE A 53 -0.84 2.63 11.29
CA PHE A 53 -0.56 3.65 12.31
C PHE A 53 -1.47 3.46 13.53
N GLU A 54 -1.01 3.90 14.70
CA GLU A 54 -1.80 3.80 15.94
C GLU A 54 -3.08 4.66 15.83
N ASP A 55 -2.94 5.87 15.28
CA ASP A 55 -4.07 6.76 15.04
C ASP A 55 -3.99 7.54 13.71
N SER A 56 -5.03 8.34 13.44
CA SER A 56 -5.16 9.11 12.21
C SER A 56 -4.23 10.31 12.13
N GLN A 57 -3.76 10.82 13.28
CA GLN A 57 -2.83 11.94 13.34
C GLN A 57 -1.43 11.47 12.94
N ASP A 58 -0.97 10.34 13.47
CA ASP A 58 0.32 9.75 13.09
C ASP A 58 0.39 9.50 11.56
N LEU A 59 -0.68 8.97 10.98
CA LEU A 59 -0.79 8.79 9.53
C LEU A 59 -0.67 10.14 8.80
N ALA A 60 -1.41 11.15 9.25
CA ALA A 60 -1.42 12.46 8.60
C ALA A 60 -0.05 13.14 8.64
N ASP A 61 0.67 12.99 9.74
CA ASP A 61 2.00 13.57 9.95
C ASP A 61 3.06 12.91 9.06
N GLU A 62 2.94 11.61 8.80
CA GLU A 62 3.91 10.83 8.00
C GLU A 62 3.58 10.75 6.50
N ARG A 63 2.32 10.96 6.11
CA ARG A 63 1.83 10.72 4.74
C ARG A 63 2.60 11.53 3.70
N GLU A 64 2.81 12.82 3.92
CA GLU A 64 3.47 13.70 2.94
C GLU A 64 4.92 13.25 2.71
N GLU A 65 5.64 12.90 3.77
CA GLU A 65 7.01 12.41 3.68
C GLU A 65 7.09 11.04 2.98
N LEU A 66 6.17 10.12 3.29
CA LEU A 66 6.11 8.82 2.63
C LEU A 66 5.78 8.95 1.14
N LEU A 67 4.83 9.81 0.79
CA LEU A 67 4.47 10.05 -0.61
C LEU A 67 5.67 10.56 -1.40
N GLY A 68 6.39 11.56 -0.89
CA GLY A 68 7.60 12.07 -1.56
C GLY A 68 8.66 11.00 -1.78
N ARG A 69 8.90 10.13 -0.78
CA ARG A 69 9.83 8.99 -0.92
C ARG A 69 9.37 7.99 -1.98
N PHE A 70 8.06 7.78 -2.12
CA PHE A 70 7.51 6.91 -3.15
C PHE A 70 7.62 7.51 -4.55
N GLU A 71 7.30 8.79 -4.72
CA GLU A 71 7.45 9.49 -5.99
C GLU A 71 8.92 9.48 -6.45
N GLU A 72 9.88 9.63 -5.53
CA GLU A 72 11.30 9.49 -5.83
C GLU A 72 11.69 8.05 -6.20
N ALA A 73 11.17 7.05 -5.48
CA ALA A 73 11.46 5.64 -5.75
C ALA A 73 10.86 5.14 -7.07
N TYR A 74 9.70 5.66 -7.45
CA TYR A 74 8.95 5.33 -8.65
C TYR A 74 9.07 6.42 -9.72
N PHE A 75 10.27 6.96 -9.96
CA PHE A 75 10.46 8.14 -10.83
C PHE A 75 9.86 8.05 -12.25
N ASP A 76 9.62 6.85 -12.77
CA ASP A 76 9.03 6.58 -14.10
C ASP A 76 7.51 6.25 -14.05
N ALA A 77 6.90 6.23 -12.86
CA ALA A 77 5.50 5.83 -12.66
C ALA A 77 4.76 6.84 -11.77
N GLU A 78 3.42 6.80 -11.83
CA GLU A 78 2.58 7.54 -10.88
C GLU A 78 2.34 6.71 -9.62
N VAL A 79 2.10 7.39 -8.51
CA VAL A 79 1.82 6.76 -7.21
C VAL A 79 0.32 6.82 -6.93
N ALA A 80 -0.27 5.67 -6.60
CA ALA A 80 -1.65 5.56 -6.15
C ALA A 80 -1.71 5.35 -4.64
N GLU A 81 -2.38 6.27 -3.95
CA GLU A 81 -2.61 6.23 -2.50
C GLU A 81 -4.01 5.69 -2.17
N ILE A 82 -4.07 4.78 -1.20
CA ILE A 82 -5.31 4.22 -0.66
C ILE A 82 -5.25 4.32 0.87
N ILE A 83 -6.18 5.06 1.48
CA ILE A 83 -6.25 5.24 2.94
C ILE A 83 -7.53 4.61 3.46
N HIS A 84 -7.40 3.77 4.49
CA HIS A 84 -8.56 3.14 5.12
C HIS A 84 -8.28 2.81 6.61
N ASN A 85 -9.07 3.38 7.53
CA ASN A 85 -9.04 3.06 8.97
C ASN A 85 -7.63 3.01 9.60
N ASN A 86 -6.87 4.10 9.48
CA ASN A 86 -5.47 4.29 9.93
C ASN A 86 -4.43 3.42 9.21
N VAL A 87 -4.84 2.76 8.11
CA VAL A 87 -3.92 2.07 7.22
C VAL A 87 -3.69 2.93 5.98
N TYR A 88 -2.43 3.16 5.68
CA TYR A 88 -1.97 3.78 4.45
C TYR A 88 -1.41 2.71 3.51
N MET A 89 -1.90 2.70 2.28
CA MET A 89 -1.52 1.73 1.26
C MET A 89 -1.07 2.45 0.00
N VAL A 90 0.01 1.98 -0.62
CA VAL A 90 0.62 2.62 -1.78
C VAL A 90 1.01 1.59 -2.83
N THR A 91 0.63 1.84 -4.09
CA THR A 91 1.07 1.09 -5.27
C THR A 91 1.49 2.04 -6.38
N ALA A 92 2.29 1.58 -7.33
CA ALA A 92 2.57 2.30 -8.56
C ALA A 92 1.48 2.03 -9.61
N LYS A 93 1.23 3.00 -10.49
CA LYS A 93 0.38 2.89 -11.67
C LYS A 93 1.06 3.57 -12.87
N ASP A 94 0.66 3.21 -14.08
CA ASP A 94 1.20 3.86 -15.28
C ASP A 94 0.66 5.30 -15.38
N SER A 95 1.46 6.23 -15.91
CA SER A 95 1.11 7.67 -15.97
C SER A 95 -0.05 8.00 -16.91
N GLU A 96 -0.42 7.08 -17.79
CA GLU A 96 -1.59 7.19 -18.67
C GLU A 96 -2.85 6.56 -18.07
N GLU A 97 -2.72 5.82 -16.95
CA GLU A 97 -3.83 5.15 -16.29
C GLU A 97 -4.52 6.05 -15.26
N GLU A 98 -5.86 6.15 -15.35
CA GLU A 98 -6.65 6.79 -14.30
C GLU A 98 -6.53 6.02 -12.97
N GLU A 99 -6.63 4.69 -13.05
CA GLU A 99 -6.59 3.74 -11.93
C GLU A 99 -5.93 2.44 -12.40
N SER A 100 -5.00 1.89 -11.61
CA SER A 100 -4.39 0.59 -11.93
C SER A 100 -5.30 -0.59 -11.58
N GLU A 101 -5.09 -1.75 -12.22
CA GLU A 101 -5.87 -2.95 -11.90
C GLU A 101 -5.78 -3.32 -10.41
N LEU A 102 -4.58 -3.27 -9.80
CA LEU A 102 -4.41 -3.55 -8.38
C LEU A 102 -5.12 -2.52 -7.49
N GLU A 103 -5.03 -1.23 -7.81
CA GLU A 103 -5.74 -0.18 -7.08
C GLU A 103 -7.24 -0.46 -7.05
N ARG A 104 -7.84 -0.72 -8.22
CA ARG A 104 -9.26 -1.04 -8.36
C ARG A 104 -9.64 -2.26 -7.51
N GLN A 105 -8.89 -3.35 -7.63
CA GLN A 105 -9.16 -4.59 -6.88
C GLN A 105 -9.11 -4.38 -5.36
N ILE A 106 -8.16 -3.57 -4.87
CA ILE A 106 -8.06 -3.24 -3.44
C ILE A 106 -9.24 -2.38 -2.99
N ARG A 107 -9.59 -1.33 -3.74
CA ARG A 107 -10.74 -0.47 -3.41
C ARG A 107 -12.04 -1.28 -3.37
N GLU A 108 -12.27 -2.16 -4.34
CA GLU A 108 -13.42 -3.07 -4.36
C GLU A 108 -13.47 -3.96 -3.11
N ALA A 109 -12.34 -4.54 -2.71
CA ALA A 109 -12.26 -5.36 -1.51
C ALA A 109 -12.58 -4.57 -0.23
N LEU A 110 -12.13 -3.31 -0.14
CA LEU A 110 -12.39 -2.44 1.01
C LEU A 110 -13.84 -1.95 1.09
N HIS A 111 -14.53 -1.81 -0.04
CA HIS A 111 -15.94 -1.37 -0.11
C HIS A 111 -16.96 -2.50 0.07
N ALA A 112 -16.52 -3.76 -0.08
CA ALA A 112 -17.38 -4.93 0.09
C ALA A 112 -17.65 -5.29 1.58
N ASN A 113 -17.01 -4.61 2.53
CA ASN A 113 -17.17 -4.76 3.98
C ASN A 113 -17.68 -3.46 4.63
#